data_AF-A0A840ELC3-F1
#
_entry.id   AF-A0A840ELC3-F1
#
_cell.length_a   1.000
_cell.length_b   1.000
_cell.length_c   1.000
_cell.angle_alpha   90.00
_cell.angle_beta   90.00
_cell.angle_gamma   90.00
#
_symmetry.space_group_name_H-M   'P 1'
#
loop_
_entity.id
_entity.type
_entity.pdbx_description
1 polymer ?
#
loop_
_entity_poly.entity_id
_entity_poly.type
_entity_poly.pdbx_seq_one_letter_code
_entity_poly.pdbx_strand_id
1 'polypeptide(L)'
;MKKIVFLLLSLLLTACKNDDVDDKPYEIAIAEIQKIVTTYQQDFSAKMDNKPIGIGLYVLEGDKGFYVSEGFPESYKENIQFRIASNSKTFTAAAILKLHQEGKLDINHKITDVIPTTQKTYIPATENFNIPYKNQITIKTLLQHRAGVFDVTNSPIPENLQVPYAGNYYIDYIKEINGEDYTFSFEELIGVVAETQLSDFEPGAAFHYSNTGYNILGYIVENVSGKRLHEYLQDEFFIPLNLENTYSPHLGSDMQMPSPYTFSYLNYEGEIIEIDKDNLTGNISEGQIISTPKSLAKWGKALLGSTKVLTPEVQAMMLDVLPADESHGFYGLGIQAYPTELGYGHDGAHMAYLSTMRYEPNSDRTFVIFTNHLNVETTETFINEATALYDILIETMRILDEKK
;
A
#
# COMPACT_ATOMS: atom_id res chain seq x y z
N MET A 1 -57.55 54.59 13.22
CA MET A 1 -57.89 53.92 14.51
C MET A 1 -58.42 52.53 14.21
N LYS A 2 -57.77 51.51 14.82
CA LYS A 2 -58.12 50.07 14.97
C LYS A 2 -57.02 49.15 14.44
N LYS A 3 -56.21 48.70 15.39
CA LYS A 3 -55.18 47.65 15.27
C LYS A 3 -55.88 46.31 15.06
N ILE A 4 -55.44 45.55 14.05
CA ILE A 4 -55.80 44.13 13.86
C ILE A 4 -54.71 43.31 14.51
N VAL A 5 -55.11 42.47 15.47
CA VAL A 5 -54.27 41.51 16.19
C VAL A 5 -54.12 40.27 15.32
N PHE A 6 -52.89 39.91 14.96
CA PHE A 6 -52.57 38.62 14.35
C PHE A 6 -52.25 37.62 15.47
N LEU A 7 -53.02 36.53 15.52
CA LEU A 7 -52.79 35.37 16.37
C LEU A 7 -51.58 34.60 15.81
N LEU A 8 -50.48 34.53 16.56
CA LEU A 8 -49.36 33.64 16.27
C LEU A 8 -49.65 32.25 16.85
N LEU A 9 -49.72 31.25 15.97
CA LEU A 9 -49.76 29.84 16.31
C LEU A 9 -48.34 29.42 16.74
N SER A 10 -48.15 29.08 18.01
CA SER A 10 -46.90 28.50 18.51
C SER A 10 -46.88 26.99 18.20
N LEU A 11 -46.14 26.59 17.16
CA LEU A 11 -45.73 25.20 17.00
C LEU A 11 -44.66 24.87 18.04
N LEU A 12 -45.04 24.02 19.00
CA LEU A 12 -44.12 23.29 19.87
C LEU A 12 -43.32 22.30 19.03
N LEU A 13 -42.06 22.64 18.71
CA LEU A 13 -41.07 21.66 18.27
C LEU A 13 -40.59 20.90 19.51
N THR A 14 -41.11 19.69 19.66
CA THR A 14 -40.54 18.69 20.58
C THR A 14 -39.16 18.31 20.08
N ALA A 15 -38.13 18.66 20.88
CA ALA A 15 -36.78 18.18 20.69
C ALA A 15 -36.79 16.64 20.85
N CYS A 16 -36.46 15.91 19.78
CA CYS A 16 -36.08 14.52 19.90
C CYS A 16 -34.76 14.47 20.67
N LYS A 17 -34.82 13.82 21.82
CA LYS A 17 -33.68 13.37 22.61
C LYS A 17 -32.82 12.50 21.70
N ASN A 18 -31.57 12.86 21.48
CA ASN A 18 -30.59 11.91 20.94
C ASN A 18 -30.46 10.80 21.98
N ASP A 19 -30.67 9.56 21.55
CA ASP A 19 -30.29 8.40 22.35
C ASP A 19 -28.76 8.43 22.45
N ASP A 20 -28.25 8.79 23.64
CA ASP A 20 -26.86 8.60 24.03
C ASP A 20 -26.58 7.09 23.99
N VAL A 21 -26.08 6.60 22.86
CA VAL A 21 -25.29 5.37 22.86
C VAL A 21 -24.10 5.66 23.76
N ASP A 22 -23.97 4.92 24.87
CA ASP A 22 -22.92 5.14 25.86
C ASP A 22 -21.56 4.92 25.18
N ASP A 23 -20.86 5.99 24.77
CA ASP A 23 -19.55 5.92 24.11
C ASP A 23 -18.42 5.44 25.07
N LYS A 24 -18.74 5.26 26.37
CA LYS A 24 -17.76 4.85 27.41
C LYS A 24 -17.06 3.52 27.16
N PRO A 25 -17.70 2.43 26.68
CA PRO A 25 -17.00 1.19 26.35
C PRO A 25 -15.96 1.40 25.25
N TYR A 26 -16.21 2.31 24.31
CA TYR A 26 -15.30 2.65 23.22
C TYR A 26 -14.10 3.49 23.72
N GLU A 27 -14.34 4.45 24.63
CA GLU A 27 -13.24 5.18 25.29
C GLU A 27 -12.32 4.25 26.10
N ILE A 28 -12.90 3.26 26.80
CA ILE A 28 -12.14 2.25 27.54
C ILE A 28 -11.32 1.39 26.57
N ALA A 29 -11.89 0.98 25.44
CA ALA A 29 -11.19 0.23 24.40
C ALA A 29 -9.96 1.00 23.89
N ILE A 30 -10.13 2.28 23.54
CA ILE A 30 -9.04 3.14 23.05
C ILE A 30 -7.92 3.24 24.10
N ALA A 31 -8.26 3.40 25.38
CA ALA A 31 -7.27 3.47 26.45
C ALA A 31 -6.52 2.14 26.66
N GLU A 32 -7.17 0.99 26.46
CA GLU A 32 -6.54 -0.33 26.49
C GLU A 32 -5.59 -0.51 25.29
N ILE A 33 -6.02 -0.14 24.09
CA ILE A 33 -5.21 -0.20 22.86
C ILE A 33 -3.99 0.72 22.96
N GLN A 34 -4.15 1.94 23.48
CA GLN A 34 -3.02 2.86 23.68
C GLN A 34 -1.94 2.24 24.57
N LYS A 35 -2.30 1.50 25.63
CA LYS A 35 -1.31 0.83 26.49
C LYS A 35 -0.50 -0.23 25.73
N ILE A 36 -1.14 -0.94 24.81
CA ILE A 36 -0.46 -1.95 23.96
C ILE A 36 0.54 -1.24 23.05
N VAL A 37 0.09 -0.20 22.33
CA VAL A 37 0.95 0.60 21.45
C VAL A 37 2.14 1.17 22.22
N THR A 38 1.91 1.75 23.40
CA THR A 38 2.99 2.28 24.26
C THR A 38 3.95 1.18 24.71
N THR A 39 3.47 -0.02 25.01
CA THR A 39 4.33 -1.14 25.45
C THR A 39 5.28 -1.58 24.33
N TYR A 40 4.77 -1.81 23.13
CA TYR A 40 5.59 -2.18 21.97
C TYR A 40 6.54 -1.04 21.57
N GLN A 41 6.09 0.21 21.60
CA GLN A 41 6.95 1.35 21.27
C GLN A 41 8.14 1.46 22.23
N GLN A 42 7.92 1.24 23.53
CA GLN A 42 9.00 1.27 24.53
C GLN A 42 10.04 0.16 24.30
N ASP A 43 9.58 -1.05 23.97
CA ASP A 43 10.47 -2.16 23.62
C ASP A 43 11.31 -1.86 22.37
N PHE A 44 10.69 -1.33 21.32
CA PHE A 44 11.40 -0.91 20.11
C PHE A 44 12.38 0.24 20.35
N SER A 45 11.97 1.27 21.09
CA SER A 45 12.82 2.42 21.40
C SER A 45 14.06 2.01 22.21
N ALA A 46 13.90 1.08 23.16
CA ALA A 46 15.02 0.54 23.94
C ALA A 46 16.04 -0.22 23.09
N LYS A 47 15.62 -0.85 21.98
CA LYS A 47 16.47 -1.57 21.03
C LYS A 47 17.15 -0.66 19.99
N MET A 48 16.71 0.60 19.89
CA MET A 48 17.15 1.57 18.88
C MET A 48 17.82 2.78 19.53
N ASP A 49 18.65 2.59 20.56
CA ASP A 49 19.38 3.65 21.28
C ASP A 49 18.52 4.86 21.70
N ASN A 50 17.25 4.62 22.03
CA ASN A 50 16.26 5.66 22.36
C ASN A 50 16.07 6.72 21.26
N LYS A 51 16.26 6.36 19.99
CA LYS A 51 15.80 7.17 18.85
C LYS A 51 14.28 7.40 18.96
N PRO A 52 13.75 8.49 18.36
CA PRO A 52 12.32 8.81 18.39
C PRO A 52 11.54 7.89 17.45
N ILE A 53 11.48 6.62 17.83
CA ILE A 53 10.72 5.57 17.19
C ILE A 53 9.26 5.75 17.57
N GLY A 54 8.37 5.77 16.60
CA GLY A 54 6.94 5.86 16.80
C GLY A 54 6.21 4.66 16.26
N ILE A 55 5.11 4.30 16.93
CA ILE A 55 4.09 3.39 16.42
C ILE A 55 2.80 4.18 16.36
N GLY A 56 2.13 4.14 15.21
CA GLY A 56 0.83 4.77 15.00
C GLY A 56 -0.18 3.75 14.50
N LEU A 57 -1.39 3.77 15.06
CA LEU A 57 -2.50 2.91 14.69
C LEU A 57 -3.74 3.76 14.47
N TYR A 58 -4.32 3.65 13.28
CA TYR A 58 -5.61 4.23 12.92
C TYR A 58 -6.62 3.11 12.69
N VAL A 59 -7.80 3.26 13.30
CA VAL A 59 -8.94 2.35 13.12
C VAL A 59 -10.11 3.14 12.57
N LEU A 60 -10.73 2.64 11.52
CA LEU A 60 -11.93 3.16 10.88
C LEU A 60 -13.04 2.11 10.97
N GLU A 61 -14.07 2.32 11.79
CA GLU A 61 -15.26 1.46 11.91
C GLU A 61 -16.48 2.24 11.38
N GLY A 62 -17.08 1.77 10.29
CA GLY A 62 -18.06 2.58 9.59
C GLY A 62 -17.45 3.95 9.23
N ASP A 63 -18.10 5.05 9.59
CA ASP A 63 -17.59 6.40 9.30
C ASP A 63 -16.90 7.06 10.51
N LYS A 64 -16.76 6.33 11.63
CA LYS A 64 -16.05 6.79 12.82
C LYS A 64 -14.64 6.21 12.82
N GLY A 65 -13.65 7.03 13.14
CA GLY A 65 -12.28 6.56 13.29
C GLY A 65 -11.57 7.22 14.46
N PHE A 66 -10.57 6.53 15.00
CA PHE A 66 -9.69 7.04 16.04
C PHE A 66 -8.24 6.73 15.70
N TYR A 67 -7.34 7.49 16.31
CA TYR A 67 -5.90 7.36 16.17
C TYR A 67 -5.27 7.24 17.55
N VAL A 68 -4.41 6.24 17.71
CA VAL A 68 -3.54 6.07 18.87
C VAL A 68 -2.10 6.03 18.38
N SER A 69 -1.19 6.61 19.15
CA SER A 69 0.22 6.58 18.80
C SER A 69 1.08 6.78 20.03
N GLU A 70 2.32 6.30 19.94
CA GLU A 70 3.39 6.59 20.90
C GLU A 70 4.65 6.96 20.12
N GLY A 71 5.51 7.81 20.68
CA GLY A 71 6.80 8.18 20.09
C GLY A 71 6.76 9.21 18.95
N PHE A 72 5.61 9.40 18.30
CA PHE A 72 5.38 10.50 17.35
C PHE A 72 4.98 11.80 18.05
N PRO A 73 5.28 12.98 17.47
CA PRO A 73 4.80 14.25 18.00
C PRO A 73 3.25 14.30 18.06
N GLU A 74 2.71 14.59 19.25
CA GLU A 74 1.26 14.62 19.50
C GLU A 74 0.51 15.58 18.54
N SER A 75 1.18 16.65 18.08
CA SER A 75 0.60 17.61 17.15
C SER A 75 0.34 17.05 15.75
N TYR A 76 1.00 15.95 15.36
CA TYR A 76 0.86 15.36 14.02
C TYR A 76 -0.43 14.55 13.89
N LYS A 77 -0.84 13.87 14.97
CA LYS A 77 -2.04 13.01 15.04
C LYS A 77 -2.10 12.05 13.85
N GLU A 78 -3.29 11.81 13.31
CA GLU A 78 -3.53 10.96 12.15
C GLU A 78 -3.02 11.53 10.81
N ASN A 79 -2.44 12.74 10.81
CA ASN A 79 -2.00 13.45 9.60
C ASN A 79 -0.51 13.27 9.33
N ILE A 80 0.20 12.52 10.19
CA ILE A 80 1.59 12.16 9.96
C ILE A 80 1.73 11.42 8.62
N GLN A 81 2.68 11.87 7.83
CA GLN A 81 3.03 11.32 6.53
C GLN A 81 4.03 10.18 6.70
N PHE A 82 3.82 9.13 5.92
CA PHE A 82 4.78 8.05 5.78
C PHE A 82 4.72 7.45 4.38
N ARG A 83 5.80 6.78 3.98
CA ARG A 83 5.88 6.01 2.74
C ARG A 83 5.10 4.72 2.96
N ILE A 84 3.98 4.54 2.26
CA ILE A 84 3.12 3.35 2.46
C ILE A 84 3.70 2.09 1.81
N ALA A 85 4.80 2.26 1.06
CA ALA A 85 5.54 1.17 0.42
C ALA A 85 4.59 0.29 -0.41
N SER A 86 4.70 -1.04 -0.25
CA SER A 86 3.94 -2.02 -1.03
C SER A 86 2.41 -1.92 -0.92
N ASN A 87 1.85 -1.18 0.03
CA ASN A 87 0.43 -0.81 -0.01
C ASN A 87 0.06 -0.09 -1.33
N SER A 88 1.03 0.54 -1.99
CA SER A 88 0.88 1.14 -3.32
C SER A 88 0.36 0.15 -4.38
N LYS A 89 0.69 -1.14 -4.26
CA LYS A 89 0.23 -2.18 -5.18
C LYS A 89 -1.28 -2.31 -5.22
N THR A 90 -1.95 -2.05 -4.10
CA THR A 90 -3.42 -2.06 -4.04
C THR A 90 -4.04 -0.98 -4.94
N PHE A 91 -3.39 0.18 -5.09
CA PHE A 91 -3.81 1.26 -5.99
C PHE A 91 -3.58 0.90 -7.46
N THR A 92 -2.41 0.33 -7.78
CA THR A 92 -2.10 -0.14 -9.14
C THR A 92 -3.03 -1.29 -9.57
N ALA A 93 -3.29 -2.25 -8.67
CA ALA A 93 -4.24 -3.32 -8.90
C ALA A 93 -5.67 -2.78 -9.11
N ALA A 94 -6.10 -1.84 -8.27
CA ALA A 94 -7.39 -1.18 -8.44
C ALA A 94 -7.50 -0.41 -9.77
N ALA A 95 -6.42 0.21 -10.25
CA ALA A 95 -6.39 0.88 -11.56
C ALA A 95 -6.64 -0.12 -12.70
N ILE A 96 -5.94 -1.27 -12.68
CA ILE A 96 -6.12 -2.34 -13.67
C ILE A 96 -7.55 -2.90 -13.61
N LEU A 97 -8.06 -3.19 -12.42
CA LEU A 97 -9.41 -3.73 -12.24
C LEU A 97 -10.51 -2.74 -12.60
N LYS A 98 -10.30 -1.45 -12.34
CA LYS A 98 -11.21 -0.37 -12.75
C LYS A 98 -11.26 -0.23 -14.28
N LEU A 99 -10.11 -0.29 -14.95
CA LEU A 99 -10.07 -0.30 -16.42
C LEU A 99 -10.70 -1.59 -16.99
N HIS A 100 -10.61 -2.71 -16.28
CA HIS A 100 -11.25 -3.98 -16.65
C HIS A 100 -12.77 -3.87 -16.63
N GLN A 101 -13.34 -3.40 -15.53
CA GLN A 101 -14.80 -3.23 -15.42
C GLN A 101 -15.34 -2.15 -16.37
N GLU A 102 -14.50 -1.20 -16.79
CA GLU A 102 -14.83 -0.19 -17.81
C GLU A 102 -14.74 -0.74 -19.25
N GLY A 103 -14.37 -2.02 -19.43
CA GLY A 103 -14.21 -2.65 -20.74
C GLY A 103 -13.01 -2.12 -21.54
N LYS A 104 -12.10 -1.40 -20.90
CA LYS A 104 -10.89 -0.84 -21.52
C LYS A 104 -9.73 -1.84 -21.56
N LEU A 105 -9.75 -2.84 -20.67
CA LEU A 105 -8.83 -3.98 -20.68
C LEU A 105 -9.53 -5.27 -20.24
N ASP A 106 -8.90 -6.41 -20.52
CA ASP A 106 -9.30 -7.72 -19.99
C ASP A 106 -8.12 -8.34 -19.23
N ILE A 107 -8.31 -8.60 -17.94
CA ILE A 107 -7.25 -9.16 -17.09
C ILE A 107 -6.82 -10.57 -17.53
N ASN A 108 -7.65 -11.29 -18.30
CA ASN A 108 -7.33 -12.61 -18.82
C ASN A 108 -6.54 -12.56 -20.14
N HIS A 109 -6.42 -11.38 -20.75
CA HIS A 109 -5.55 -11.21 -21.90
C HIS A 109 -4.09 -11.40 -21.52
N LYS A 110 -3.32 -11.89 -22.48
CA LYS A 110 -1.86 -11.86 -22.44
C LYS A 110 -1.39 -10.42 -22.57
N ILE A 111 -0.23 -10.12 -22.01
CA ILE A 111 0.38 -8.78 -22.14
C ILE A 111 0.73 -8.44 -23.61
N THR A 112 0.80 -9.45 -24.49
CA THR A 112 1.02 -9.27 -25.93
C THR A 112 -0.27 -9.12 -26.74
N ASP A 113 -1.44 -9.27 -26.14
CA ASP A 113 -2.71 -9.13 -26.84
C ASP A 113 -3.04 -7.66 -27.10
N VAL A 114 -3.95 -7.43 -28.05
CA VAL A 114 -4.43 -6.09 -28.43
C VAL A 114 -5.37 -5.55 -27.36
N ILE A 115 -5.18 -4.28 -26.98
CA ILE A 115 -6.03 -3.55 -26.05
C ILE A 115 -7.43 -3.39 -26.70
N PRO A 116 -8.54 -3.76 -26.03
CA PRO A 116 -9.88 -3.75 -26.61
C PRO A 116 -10.31 -2.46 -27.30
N THR A 117 -9.86 -1.31 -26.79
CA THR A 117 -10.26 0.03 -27.24
C THR A 117 -9.29 0.64 -28.25
N THR A 118 -8.20 -0.06 -28.61
CA THR A 118 -7.15 0.48 -29.49
C THR A 118 -6.64 -0.58 -30.48
N GLN A 119 -5.63 -0.22 -31.28
CA GLN A 119 -4.89 -1.16 -32.14
C GLN A 119 -3.49 -1.48 -31.59
N LYS A 120 -3.19 -1.03 -30.37
CA LYS A 120 -1.92 -1.29 -29.68
C LYS A 120 -2.04 -2.55 -28.81
N THR A 121 -0.93 -3.24 -28.63
CA THR A 121 -0.81 -4.30 -27.61
C THR A 121 -0.58 -3.68 -26.22
N TYR A 122 -0.85 -4.42 -25.14
CA TYR A 122 -0.67 -3.92 -23.78
C TYR A 122 0.78 -3.52 -23.47
N ILE A 123 1.74 -4.30 -23.95
CA ILE A 123 3.16 -3.93 -24.02
C ILE A 123 3.64 -3.87 -25.48
N PRO A 124 4.59 -2.99 -25.84
CA PRO A 124 5.06 -2.86 -27.21
C PRO A 124 5.95 -4.04 -27.62
N ALA A 125 6.01 -4.32 -28.93
CA ALA A 125 6.89 -5.34 -29.50
C ALA A 125 8.32 -4.80 -29.76
N THR A 126 8.93 -4.20 -28.73
CA THR A 126 10.31 -3.67 -28.77
C THR A 126 11.26 -4.55 -27.95
N GLU A 127 12.58 -4.32 -28.11
CA GLU A 127 13.62 -5.07 -27.40
C GLU A 127 13.49 -4.94 -25.88
N ASN A 128 13.24 -3.74 -25.35
CA ASN A 128 13.06 -3.48 -23.91
C ASN A 128 11.89 -4.23 -23.27
N PHE A 129 10.96 -4.78 -24.06
CA PHE A 129 9.82 -5.55 -23.57
C PHE A 129 9.89 -7.03 -23.98
N ASN A 130 11.05 -7.47 -24.49
CA ASN A 130 11.27 -8.86 -24.88
C ASN A 130 11.66 -9.75 -23.68
N ILE A 131 10.81 -9.80 -22.67
CA ILE A 131 11.02 -10.59 -21.45
C ILE A 131 10.71 -12.09 -21.66
N PRO A 132 11.27 -12.98 -20.83
CA PRO A 132 10.93 -14.40 -20.84
C PRO A 132 9.42 -14.64 -20.73
N TYR A 133 8.94 -15.65 -21.46
CA TYR A 133 7.53 -16.08 -21.46
C TYR A 133 6.47 -15.00 -21.78
N LYS A 134 6.83 -13.85 -22.37
CA LYS A 134 5.89 -12.74 -22.63
C LYS A 134 4.58 -13.14 -23.35
N ASN A 135 4.64 -14.13 -24.25
CA ASN A 135 3.47 -14.64 -24.99
C ASN A 135 2.56 -15.58 -24.18
N GLN A 136 2.87 -15.79 -22.89
CA GLN A 136 2.13 -16.64 -21.95
C GLN A 136 1.67 -15.84 -20.72
N ILE A 137 2.39 -14.78 -20.33
CA ILE A 137 2.05 -13.92 -19.20
C ILE A 137 0.71 -13.21 -19.46
N THR A 138 -0.23 -13.38 -18.53
CA THR A 138 -1.49 -12.63 -18.48
C THR A 138 -1.44 -11.49 -17.47
N ILE A 139 -2.29 -10.49 -17.64
CA ILE A 139 -2.44 -9.39 -16.66
C ILE A 139 -2.84 -9.95 -15.29
N LYS A 140 -3.72 -10.96 -15.26
CA LYS A 140 -4.12 -11.66 -14.04
C LYS A 140 -2.93 -12.32 -13.34
N THR A 141 -2.06 -13.01 -14.07
CA THR A 141 -0.87 -13.63 -13.46
C THR A 141 0.12 -12.61 -12.90
N LEU A 142 0.19 -11.39 -13.46
CA LEU A 142 0.99 -10.30 -12.87
C LEU A 142 0.39 -9.82 -11.56
N LEU A 143 -0.93 -9.56 -11.52
CA LEU A 143 -1.66 -9.15 -10.31
C LEU A 143 -1.51 -10.15 -9.16
N GLN A 144 -1.37 -11.44 -9.48
CA GLN A 144 -1.26 -12.53 -8.51
C GLN A 144 0.18 -12.87 -8.10
N HIS A 145 1.20 -12.20 -8.64
CA HIS A 145 2.61 -12.61 -8.48
C HIS A 145 2.88 -14.05 -8.92
N ARG A 146 2.26 -14.45 -10.04
CA ARG A 146 2.40 -15.77 -10.66
C ARG A 146 2.89 -15.70 -12.11
N ALA A 147 3.45 -14.57 -12.51
CA ALA A 147 3.97 -14.39 -13.86
C ALA A 147 5.40 -14.91 -14.05
N GLY A 148 6.14 -15.15 -12.96
CA GLY A 148 7.55 -15.57 -13.00
C GLY A 148 8.50 -14.49 -13.51
N VAL A 149 8.10 -13.21 -13.42
CA VAL A 149 8.90 -12.05 -13.80
C VAL A 149 9.92 -11.79 -12.69
N PHE A 150 11.21 -11.85 -13.05
CA PHE A 150 12.30 -11.59 -12.12
C PHE A 150 12.17 -10.20 -11.48
N ASP A 151 12.38 -10.12 -10.16
CA ASP A 151 12.28 -8.87 -9.39
C ASP A 151 13.62 -8.10 -9.38
N VAL A 152 13.72 -7.08 -10.22
CA VAL A 152 14.93 -6.25 -10.36
C VAL A 152 15.18 -5.32 -9.17
N THR A 153 14.19 -5.15 -8.29
CA THR A 153 14.26 -4.24 -7.15
C THR A 153 14.67 -4.95 -5.87
N ASN A 154 14.21 -6.19 -5.67
CA ASN A 154 14.44 -6.96 -4.45
C ASN A 154 15.50 -8.07 -4.61
N SER A 155 15.98 -8.31 -5.83
CA SER A 155 17.01 -9.33 -6.09
C SER A 155 18.25 -8.74 -6.73
N PRO A 156 19.45 -9.12 -6.27
CA PRO A 156 20.68 -8.74 -6.96
C PRO A 156 20.76 -9.44 -8.31
N ILE A 157 21.33 -8.75 -9.30
CA ILE A 157 21.55 -9.33 -10.62
C ILE A 157 22.68 -10.36 -10.51
N PRO A 158 22.51 -11.60 -11.01
CA PRO A 158 23.52 -12.65 -10.85
C PRO A 158 24.90 -12.27 -11.41
N GLU A 159 25.96 -12.51 -10.63
CA GLU A 159 27.36 -12.17 -10.96
C GLU A 159 27.87 -12.79 -12.26
N ASN A 160 27.27 -13.91 -12.70
CA ASN A 160 27.69 -14.62 -13.91
C ASN A 160 27.18 -13.98 -15.21
N LEU A 161 26.30 -12.98 -15.14
CA LEU A 161 25.79 -12.27 -16.30
C LEU A 161 26.80 -11.24 -16.83
N GLN A 162 26.78 -11.02 -18.15
CA GLN A 162 27.68 -10.07 -18.83
C GLN A 162 27.03 -8.69 -18.97
N VAL A 163 26.61 -8.12 -17.85
CA VAL A 163 25.97 -6.79 -17.75
C VAL A 163 26.72 -5.94 -16.73
N PRO A 164 26.75 -4.60 -16.88
CA PRO A 164 27.61 -3.75 -16.06
C PRO A 164 27.19 -3.67 -14.57
N TYR A 165 25.97 -4.11 -14.26
CA TYR A 165 25.38 -4.15 -12.93
C TYR A 165 25.31 -5.56 -12.32
N ALA A 166 25.98 -6.55 -12.92
CA ALA A 166 26.06 -7.89 -12.35
C ALA A 166 26.67 -7.86 -10.94
N GLY A 167 26.11 -8.67 -10.03
CA GLY A 167 26.47 -8.70 -8.61
C GLY A 167 25.82 -7.62 -7.74
N ASN A 168 25.04 -6.70 -8.32
CA ASN A 168 24.46 -5.56 -7.61
C ASN A 168 22.92 -5.58 -7.67
N TYR A 169 22.28 -4.90 -6.72
CA TYR A 169 20.90 -4.46 -6.88
C TYR A 169 20.86 -3.36 -7.93
N TYR A 170 19.95 -3.46 -8.90
CA TYR A 170 19.95 -2.57 -10.06
C TYR A 170 19.73 -1.09 -9.66
N ILE A 171 18.81 -0.84 -8.73
CA ILE A 171 18.48 0.51 -8.26
C ILE A 171 19.69 1.17 -7.61
N ASP A 172 20.39 0.45 -6.73
CA ASP A 172 21.57 0.95 -6.03
C ASP A 172 22.72 1.24 -7.01
N TYR A 173 22.96 0.32 -7.96
CA TYR A 173 23.95 0.51 -9.00
C TYR A 173 23.69 1.80 -9.81
N ILE A 174 22.45 2.02 -10.24
CA ILE A 174 22.11 3.22 -11.02
C ILE A 174 22.23 4.50 -10.19
N LYS A 175 21.81 4.49 -8.93
CA LYS A 175 21.99 5.63 -8.02
C LYS A 175 23.47 5.96 -7.80
N GLU A 176 24.34 4.95 -7.69
CA GLU A 176 25.79 5.15 -7.55
C GLU A 176 26.39 5.87 -8.77
N ILE A 177 26.01 5.47 -10.00
CA ILE A 177 26.62 6.02 -11.22
C ILE A 177 25.95 7.28 -11.77
N ASN A 178 24.65 7.47 -11.52
CA ASN A 178 23.87 8.56 -12.09
C ASN A 178 23.36 9.57 -11.04
N GLY A 179 23.46 9.26 -9.75
CA GLY A 179 23.03 10.10 -8.64
C GLY A 179 21.72 9.62 -7.99
N GLU A 180 21.56 9.96 -6.71
CA GLU A 180 20.38 9.61 -5.89
C GLU A 180 19.06 10.16 -6.46
N ASP A 181 19.10 11.25 -7.23
CA ASP A 181 17.94 11.90 -7.84
C ASP A 181 17.58 11.39 -9.25
N TYR A 182 18.20 10.27 -9.68
CA TYR A 182 17.92 9.65 -10.97
C TYR A 182 16.45 9.20 -11.10
N THR A 183 15.78 9.58 -12.19
CA THR A 183 14.36 9.21 -12.40
C THR A 183 14.25 7.90 -13.17
N PHE A 184 13.87 6.83 -12.48
CA PHE A 184 13.64 5.52 -13.10
C PHE A 184 12.33 5.50 -13.90
N SER A 185 12.30 4.73 -14.99
CA SER A 185 11.11 4.54 -15.83
C SER A 185 10.65 3.08 -15.88
N PHE A 186 9.38 2.85 -16.26
CA PHE A 186 8.88 1.49 -16.48
C PHE A 186 9.69 0.76 -17.55
N GLU A 187 9.96 1.42 -18.67
CA GLU A 187 10.71 0.84 -19.79
C GLU A 187 12.12 0.41 -19.41
N GLU A 188 12.77 1.14 -18.50
CA GLU A 188 14.08 0.81 -17.98
C GLU A 188 14.05 -0.42 -17.07
N LEU A 189 13.18 -0.43 -16.06
CA LEU A 189 13.08 -1.54 -15.11
C LEU A 189 12.67 -2.85 -15.79
N ILE A 190 11.73 -2.78 -16.74
CA ILE A 190 11.34 -3.92 -17.58
C ILE A 190 12.47 -4.31 -18.53
N GLY A 191 13.19 -3.31 -19.05
CA GLY A 191 14.35 -3.49 -19.93
C GLY A 191 15.48 -4.29 -19.30
N VAL A 192 15.69 -4.20 -17.98
CA VAL A 192 16.66 -5.05 -17.26
C VAL A 192 16.30 -6.53 -17.36
N VAL A 193 15.01 -6.88 -17.23
CA VAL A 193 14.56 -8.27 -17.41
C VAL A 193 14.73 -8.71 -18.86
N ALA A 194 14.46 -7.82 -19.82
CA ALA A 194 14.66 -8.12 -21.24
C ALA A 194 16.14 -8.27 -21.62
N GLU A 195 17.05 -7.52 -21.02
CA GLU A 195 18.49 -7.64 -21.27
C GLU A 195 19.07 -8.90 -20.61
N THR A 196 18.70 -9.17 -19.36
CA THR A 196 19.24 -10.29 -18.58
C THR A 196 18.59 -11.63 -18.89
N GLN A 197 17.37 -11.62 -19.46
CA GLN A 197 16.54 -12.81 -19.70
C GLN A 197 16.27 -13.65 -18.45
N LEU A 198 16.32 -13.03 -17.27
CA LEU A 198 16.03 -13.69 -15.99
C LEU A 198 14.53 -13.94 -15.82
N SER A 199 14.20 -15.07 -15.19
CA SER A 199 12.84 -15.45 -14.81
C SER A 199 12.91 -16.48 -13.69
N ASP A 200 11.98 -16.38 -12.74
CA ASP A 200 11.94 -17.31 -11.60
C ASP A 200 11.28 -18.64 -11.98
N PHE A 201 10.27 -18.61 -12.85
CA PHE A 201 9.52 -19.78 -13.31
C PHE A 201 8.61 -19.48 -14.51
N GLU A 202 8.02 -20.52 -15.10
CA GLU A 202 6.98 -20.37 -16.13
C GLU A 202 5.66 -19.80 -15.56
N PRO A 203 4.96 -18.90 -16.27
CA PRO A 203 3.73 -18.28 -15.78
C PRO A 203 2.69 -19.29 -15.27
N GLY A 204 2.22 -19.07 -14.04
CA GLY A 204 1.24 -19.92 -13.35
C GLY A 204 1.82 -21.09 -12.57
N ALA A 205 3.12 -21.39 -12.71
CA ALA A 205 3.74 -22.55 -12.06
C ALA A 205 3.90 -22.42 -10.54
N ALA A 206 4.14 -21.21 -10.03
CA ALA A 206 4.35 -20.94 -8.61
C ALA A 206 3.91 -19.53 -8.22
N PHE A 207 4.12 -19.17 -6.95
CA PHE A 207 4.02 -17.80 -6.44
C PHE A 207 5.44 -17.30 -6.16
N HIS A 208 5.76 -16.10 -6.64
CA HIS A 208 6.94 -15.35 -6.21
C HIS A 208 6.65 -13.86 -6.37
N TYR A 209 6.72 -13.15 -5.25
CA TYR A 209 6.49 -11.72 -5.19
C TYR A 209 7.46 -10.99 -6.14
N SER A 210 6.93 -10.08 -6.95
CA SER A 210 7.71 -9.39 -7.97
C SER A 210 7.20 -7.96 -8.17
N ASN A 211 8.03 -7.01 -7.75
CA ASN A 211 7.83 -5.59 -7.99
C ASN A 211 7.91 -5.25 -9.48
N THR A 212 8.78 -5.91 -10.22
CA THR A 212 8.88 -5.75 -11.68
C THR A 212 7.60 -6.19 -12.40
N GLY A 213 6.92 -7.22 -11.89
CA GLY A 213 5.59 -7.58 -12.35
C GLY A 213 4.58 -6.43 -12.21
N TYR A 214 4.66 -5.65 -11.11
CA TYR A 214 3.84 -4.46 -10.92
C TYR A 214 4.29 -3.27 -11.76
N ASN A 215 5.60 -3.09 -12.03
CA ASN A 215 6.06 -2.09 -12.99
C ASN A 215 5.42 -2.31 -14.39
N ILE A 216 5.25 -3.57 -14.81
CA ILE A 216 4.52 -3.90 -16.06
C ILE A 216 3.06 -3.48 -15.95
N LEU A 217 2.39 -3.73 -14.81
CA LEU A 217 1.00 -3.27 -14.60
C LEU A 217 0.90 -1.73 -14.63
N GLY A 218 1.84 -1.02 -14.02
CA GLY A 218 1.92 0.44 -14.08
C GLY A 218 2.04 0.96 -15.52
N TYR A 219 2.91 0.35 -16.32
CA TYR A 219 3.02 0.65 -17.76
C TYR A 219 1.69 0.40 -18.50
N ILE A 220 1.01 -0.72 -18.21
CA ILE A 220 -0.28 -1.06 -18.82
C ILE A 220 -1.34 -0.02 -18.48
N VAL A 221 -1.38 0.49 -17.25
CA VAL A 221 -2.27 1.59 -16.86
C VAL A 221 -1.99 2.82 -17.73
N GLU A 222 -0.73 3.22 -17.91
CA GLU A 222 -0.39 4.38 -18.75
C GLU A 222 -0.79 4.17 -20.21
N ASN A 223 -0.50 2.99 -20.76
CA ASN A 223 -0.76 2.69 -22.16
C ASN A 223 -2.27 2.58 -22.47
N VAL A 224 -3.07 2.00 -21.57
CA VAL A 224 -4.53 1.84 -21.75
C VAL A 224 -5.27 3.14 -21.47
N SER A 225 -4.87 3.90 -20.44
CA SER A 225 -5.57 5.13 -20.03
C SER A 225 -5.11 6.37 -20.80
N GLY A 226 -3.88 6.38 -21.32
CA GLY A 226 -3.24 7.54 -21.94
C GLY A 226 -2.81 8.62 -20.93
N LYS A 227 -2.85 8.34 -19.63
CA LYS A 227 -2.40 9.23 -18.54
C LYS A 227 -1.14 8.69 -17.89
N ARG A 228 -0.30 9.55 -17.31
CA ARG A 228 0.76 9.05 -16.42
C ARG A 228 0.15 8.41 -15.18
N LEU A 229 0.82 7.41 -14.61
CA LEU A 229 0.25 6.66 -13.49
C LEU A 229 -0.13 7.58 -12.32
N HIS A 230 0.75 8.50 -11.94
CA HIS A 230 0.48 9.44 -10.84
C HIS A 230 -0.75 10.32 -11.11
N GLU A 231 -0.97 10.74 -12.36
CA GLU A 231 -2.16 11.51 -12.77
C GLU A 231 -3.42 10.64 -12.73
N TYR A 232 -3.34 9.40 -13.21
CA TYR A 232 -4.44 8.45 -13.15
C TYR A 232 -4.88 8.19 -11.71
N LEU A 233 -3.93 7.87 -10.82
CA LEU A 233 -4.21 7.62 -9.40
C LEU A 233 -4.81 8.85 -8.72
N GLN A 234 -4.32 10.04 -9.06
CA GLN A 234 -4.84 11.28 -8.52
C GLN A 234 -6.29 11.55 -8.95
N ASP A 235 -6.57 11.44 -10.24
CA ASP A 235 -7.88 11.74 -10.83
C ASP A 235 -8.95 10.70 -10.48
N GLU A 236 -8.57 9.41 -10.47
CA GLU A 236 -9.53 8.32 -10.32
C GLU A 236 -9.72 7.89 -8.86
N PHE A 237 -8.72 8.11 -7.99
CA PHE A 237 -8.75 7.64 -6.60
C PHE A 237 -8.55 8.75 -5.58
N PHE A 238 -7.45 9.51 -5.64
CA PHE A 238 -7.09 10.41 -4.54
C PHE A 238 -8.10 11.54 -4.37
N ILE A 239 -8.48 12.21 -5.46
CA ILE A 239 -9.46 13.30 -5.44
C ILE A 239 -10.88 12.78 -5.16
N PRO A 240 -11.42 11.78 -5.89
CA PRO A 240 -12.81 11.35 -5.71
C PRO A 240 -13.11 10.73 -4.34
N LEU A 241 -12.11 10.08 -3.72
CA LEU A 241 -12.27 9.47 -2.40
C LEU A 241 -11.86 10.42 -1.25
N ASN A 242 -11.44 11.63 -1.57
CA ASN A 242 -10.89 12.59 -0.62
C ASN A 242 -9.78 11.97 0.25
N LEU A 243 -8.81 11.35 -0.41
CA LEU A 243 -7.56 10.85 0.20
C LEU A 243 -6.60 12.02 0.34
N GLU A 244 -6.95 12.95 1.23
CA GLU A 244 -6.13 14.11 1.55
C GLU A 244 -4.71 13.67 1.89
N ASN A 245 -3.73 14.51 1.59
CA ASN A 245 -2.35 14.26 2.00
C ASN A 245 -1.78 12.94 1.43
N THR A 246 -2.26 12.49 0.27
CA THR A 246 -1.76 11.31 -0.45
C THR A 246 -1.11 11.73 -1.76
N TYR A 247 0.10 11.24 -2.01
CA TYR A 247 0.95 11.65 -3.11
C TYR A 247 1.59 10.45 -3.79
N SER A 248 1.86 10.58 -5.09
CA SER A 248 2.60 9.60 -5.88
C SER A 248 3.75 10.30 -6.60
N PRO A 249 4.88 10.57 -5.91
CA PRO A 249 6.10 11.08 -6.53
C PRO A 249 6.46 10.31 -7.81
N HIS A 250 6.92 11.03 -8.83
CA HIS A 250 7.23 10.49 -10.16
C HIS A 250 8.53 11.03 -10.75
N LEU A 251 9.21 11.94 -10.04
CA LEU A 251 10.51 12.48 -10.41
C LEU A 251 11.51 12.05 -9.34
N GLY A 252 12.69 11.58 -9.76
CA GLY A 252 13.72 11.14 -8.82
C GLY A 252 14.25 12.27 -7.93
N SER A 253 14.12 13.52 -8.37
CA SER A 253 14.43 14.71 -7.58
C SER A 253 13.40 15.05 -6.50
N ASP A 254 12.21 14.44 -6.53
CA ASP A 254 11.17 14.60 -5.50
C ASP A 254 11.41 13.62 -4.33
N MET A 255 12.53 13.81 -3.64
CA MET A 255 12.96 12.90 -2.56
C MET A 255 12.40 13.26 -1.18
N GLN A 256 11.80 14.44 -1.06
CA GLN A 256 11.43 15.03 0.22
C GLN A 256 10.01 14.63 0.61
N MET A 257 9.86 13.98 1.76
CA MET A 257 8.55 13.68 2.31
C MET A 257 7.78 14.97 2.68
N PRO A 258 6.49 15.09 2.33
CA PRO A 258 5.63 16.19 2.76
C PRO A 258 5.48 16.24 4.29
N SER A 259 5.30 17.44 4.86
CA SER A 259 5.06 17.60 6.29
C SER A 259 3.59 17.35 6.68
N PRO A 260 3.31 16.94 7.93
CA PRO A 260 4.27 16.57 8.97
C PRO A 260 4.81 15.14 8.79
N TYR A 261 6.10 14.92 9.01
CA TYR A 261 6.74 13.61 8.95
C TYR A 261 7.86 13.51 9.99
N THR A 262 8.32 12.29 10.27
CA THR A 262 9.52 12.03 11.08
C THR A 262 10.59 11.34 10.24
N PHE A 263 11.83 11.30 10.70
CA PHE A 263 12.84 10.43 10.09
C PHE A 263 12.42 8.97 10.26
N SER A 264 12.87 8.10 9.38
CA SER A 264 12.90 6.65 9.65
C SER A 264 14.29 6.21 10.09
N TYR A 265 14.33 5.10 10.83
CA TYR A 265 15.52 4.60 11.50
C TYR A 265 15.76 3.14 11.14
N LEU A 266 16.78 2.88 10.32
CA LEU A 266 17.19 1.53 9.95
C LEU A 266 18.39 1.12 10.80
N ASN A 267 18.28 0.05 11.59
CA ASN A 267 19.46 -0.58 12.20
C ASN A 267 19.97 -1.68 11.27
N TYR A 268 21.15 -1.46 10.70
CA TYR A 268 21.84 -2.38 9.81
C TYR A 268 23.26 -2.61 10.34
N GLU A 269 23.62 -3.86 10.62
CA GLU A 269 24.94 -4.24 11.16
C GLU A 269 25.36 -3.47 12.42
N GLY A 270 24.41 -3.07 13.26
CA GLY A 270 24.64 -2.33 14.50
C GLY A 270 24.79 -0.81 14.30
N GLU A 271 24.68 -0.32 13.07
CA GLU A 271 24.62 1.10 12.75
C GLU A 271 23.17 1.55 12.52
N ILE A 272 22.75 2.58 13.26
CA ILE A 272 21.44 3.20 13.06
C ILE A 272 21.55 4.33 12.03
N ILE A 273 20.97 4.08 10.86
CA ILE A 273 20.89 5.01 9.74
C ILE A 273 19.59 5.81 9.85
N GLU A 274 19.71 7.14 9.86
CA GLU A 274 18.57 8.05 9.82
C GLU A 274 18.24 8.47 8.39
N ILE A 275 16.98 8.35 7.99
CA ILE A 275 16.54 8.58 6.62
C ILE A 275 15.40 9.62 6.61
N ASP A 276 15.62 10.78 5.99
CA ASP A 276 14.61 11.81 5.73
C ASP A 276 14.23 11.94 4.26
N LYS A 277 15.13 11.53 3.36
CA LYS A 277 14.97 11.64 1.91
C LYS A 277 15.15 10.30 1.26
N ASP A 278 14.38 10.09 0.20
CA ASP A 278 14.52 8.92 -0.62
C ASP A 278 13.84 9.11 -1.97
N ASN A 279 14.44 8.54 -3.01
CA ASN A 279 13.92 8.55 -4.36
C ASN A 279 13.05 7.31 -4.60
N LEU A 280 11.74 7.55 -4.70
CA LEU A 280 10.72 6.51 -4.82
C LEU A 280 10.51 5.99 -6.25
N THR A 281 11.14 6.60 -7.26
CA THR A 281 10.90 6.21 -8.66
C THR A 281 11.45 4.84 -9.01
N GLY A 282 12.45 4.35 -8.27
CA GLY A 282 12.90 2.95 -8.36
C GLY A 282 11.81 1.93 -8.01
N ASN A 283 10.77 2.37 -7.30
CA ASN A 283 9.63 1.57 -6.87
C ASN A 283 8.32 2.04 -7.54
N ILE A 284 8.41 2.54 -8.78
CA ILE A 284 7.26 3.11 -9.49
C ILE A 284 6.12 2.09 -9.67
N SER A 285 4.88 2.49 -9.37
CA SER A 285 3.66 1.65 -9.33
C SER A 285 3.58 0.56 -8.25
N GLU A 286 4.65 0.32 -7.51
CA GLU A 286 4.73 -0.81 -6.59
C GLU A 286 5.05 -0.41 -5.15
N GLY A 287 5.70 0.75 -4.94
CA GLY A 287 6.09 1.24 -3.61
C GLY A 287 6.06 2.76 -3.43
N GLN A 288 5.77 3.54 -4.46
CA GLN A 288 6.04 4.99 -4.47
C GLN A 288 5.05 5.90 -3.73
N ILE A 289 3.94 5.40 -3.18
CA ILE A 289 2.91 6.29 -2.61
C ILE A 289 3.31 6.74 -1.20
N ILE A 290 3.06 8.01 -0.91
CA ILE A 290 3.13 8.61 0.42
C ILE A 290 1.70 8.92 0.85
N SER A 291 1.34 8.60 2.09
CA SER A 291 0.00 8.88 2.62
C SER A 291 0.03 9.06 4.14
N THR A 292 -1.17 9.25 4.69
CA THR A 292 -1.42 9.29 6.14
C THR A 292 -2.19 8.04 6.56
N PRO A 293 -2.14 7.64 7.85
CA PRO A 293 -2.82 6.43 8.28
C PRO A 293 -4.35 6.54 8.10
N LYS A 294 -4.91 7.75 8.23
CA LYS A 294 -6.33 8.02 7.96
C LYS A 294 -6.70 7.88 6.49
N SER A 295 -5.91 8.44 5.59
CA SER A 295 -6.18 8.34 4.15
C SER A 295 -5.98 6.91 3.64
N LEU A 296 -4.99 6.18 4.15
CA LEU A 296 -4.82 4.77 3.82
C LEU A 296 -5.99 3.91 4.36
N ALA A 297 -6.52 4.19 5.56
CA ALA A 297 -7.69 3.48 6.08
C ALA A 297 -8.96 3.76 5.27
N LYS A 298 -9.16 5.01 4.82
CA LYS A 298 -10.24 5.36 3.88
C LYS A 298 -10.09 4.61 2.56
N TRP A 299 -8.87 4.48 2.04
CA TRP A 299 -8.59 3.69 0.85
C TRP A 299 -8.97 2.23 1.04
N GLY A 300 -8.49 1.59 2.10
CA GLY A 300 -8.82 0.19 2.41
C GLY A 300 -10.33 -0.04 2.50
N LYS A 301 -11.07 0.86 3.18
CA LYS A 301 -12.54 0.80 3.23
C LYS A 301 -13.18 0.98 1.84
N ALA A 302 -12.73 1.98 1.07
CA ALA A 302 -13.29 2.27 -0.24
C ALA A 302 -13.08 1.11 -1.23
N LEU A 303 -11.92 0.47 -1.19
CA LEU A 303 -11.53 -0.61 -2.08
C LEU A 303 -12.17 -1.96 -1.69
N LEU A 304 -12.21 -2.29 -0.40
CA LEU A 304 -12.52 -3.65 0.08
C LEU A 304 -13.89 -3.75 0.78
N GLY A 305 -14.36 -2.66 1.37
CA GLY A 305 -15.62 -2.60 2.13
C GLY A 305 -16.76 -1.86 1.45
N SER A 306 -16.58 -1.43 0.21
CA SER A 306 -17.58 -0.66 -0.52
C SER A 306 -17.52 -0.91 -2.02
N THR A 307 -18.51 -0.40 -2.76
CA THR A 307 -18.54 -0.41 -4.22
C THR A 307 -18.11 0.93 -4.84
N LYS A 308 -17.39 1.77 -4.09
CA LYS A 308 -16.95 3.09 -4.58
C LYS A 308 -15.86 2.99 -5.66
N VAL A 309 -15.01 1.97 -5.56
CA VAL A 309 -13.88 1.77 -6.49
C VAL A 309 -14.20 0.69 -7.51
N LEU A 310 -14.63 -0.49 -7.04
CA LEU A 310 -14.91 -1.65 -7.87
C LEU A 310 -16.37 -2.08 -7.75
N THR A 311 -16.91 -2.65 -8.84
CA THR A 311 -18.19 -3.37 -8.79
C THR A 311 -18.06 -4.62 -7.90
N PRO A 312 -19.16 -5.11 -7.29
CA PRO A 312 -19.12 -6.33 -6.48
C PRO A 312 -18.50 -7.53 -7.20
N GLU A 313 -18.76 -7.69 -8.50
CA GLU A 313 -18.25 -8.79 -9.30
C GLU A 313 -16.72 -8.72 -9.44
N VAL A 314 -16.18 -7.53 -9.68
CA VAL A 314 -14.74 -7.32 -9.88
C VAL A 314 -13.99 -7.33 -8.55
N GLN A 315 -14.61 -6.81 -7.49
CA GLN A 315 -14.09 -6.94 -6.13
C GLN A 315 -14.03 -8.42 -5.71
N ALA A 316 -15.04 -9.23 -6.03
CA ALA A 316 -14.99 -10.67 -5.76
C ALA A 316 -13.81 -11.36 -6.49
N MET A 317 -13.48 -10.94 -7.71
CA MET A 317 -12.27 -11.43 -8.40
C MET A 317 -10.99 -11.01 -7.68
N MET A 318 -10.93 -9.80 -7.13
CA MET A 318 -9.78 -9.29 -6.37
C MET A 318 -9.53 -10.12 -5.10
N LEU A 319 -10.60 -10.56 -4.46
CA LEU A 319 -10.60 -11.32 -3.20
C LEU A 319 -10.60 -12.84 -3.40
N ASP A 320 -10.61 -13.32 -4.65
CA ASP A 320 -10.40 -14.73 -4.99
C ASP A 320 -8.91 -15.08 -4.82
N VAL A 321 -8.54 -15.36 -3.58
CA VAL A 321 -7.15 -15.54 -3.14
C VAL A 321 -6.67 -16.99 -3.29
N LEU A 322 -5.38 -17.14 -3.60
CA LEU A 322 -4.69 -18.42 -3.67
C LEU A 322 -3.58 -18.48 -2.60
N PRO A 323 -3.19 -19.69 -2.12
CA PRO A 323 -2.05 -19.83 -1.21
C PRO A 323 -0.78 -19.21 -1.80
N ALA A 324 -0.13 -18.35 -1.03
CA ALA A 324 1.14 -17.70 -1.36
C ALA A 324 2.30 -18.42 -0.62
N ASP A 325 3.36 -17.70 -0.28
CA ASP A 325 4.41 -18.19 0.62
C ASP A 325 4.07 -17.90 2.10
N GLU A 326 4.97 -18.31 3.01
CA GLU A 326 4.77 -18.13 4.46
C GLU A 326 4.65 -16.66 4.88
N SER A 327 5.33 -15.73 4.19
CA SER A 327 5.30 -14.31 4.54
C SER A 327 4.04 -13.60 4.04
N HIS A 328 3.41 -14.08 2.96
CA HIS A 328 2.23 -13.44 2.36
C HIS A 328 0.92 -14.17 2.64
N GLY A 329 0.94 -15.41 3.15
CA GLY A 329 -0.26 -16.18 3.50
C GLY A 329 -1.09 -16.55 2.26
N PHE A 330 -2.09 -15.73 1.94
CA PHE A 330 -2.88 -15.84 0.71
C PHE A 330 -2.79 -14.56 -0.10
N TYR A 331 -2.81 -14.68 -1.44
CA TYR A 331 -2.71 -13.53 -2.33
C TYR A 331 -3.74 -13.60 -3.46
N GLY A 332 -4.48 -12.49 -3.64
CA GLY A 332 -5.49 -12.28 -4.68
C GLY A 332 -4.95 -11.42 -5.82
N LEU A 333 -5.76 -10.47 -6.29
CA LEU A 333 -5.32 -9.50 -7.31
C LEU A 333 -4.80 -8.24 -6.62
N GLY A 334 -3.54 -8.26 -6.19
CA GLY A 334 -2.92 -7.16 -5.45
C GLY A 334 -3.38 -6.98 -4.01
N ILE A 335 -3.86 -8.07 -3.40
CA ILE A 335 -4.33 -8.11 -2.01
C ILE A 335 -3.76 -9.33 -1.32
N GLN A 336 -3.10 -9.12 -0.18
CA GLN A 336 -2.82 -10.17 0.79
C GLN A 336 -4.07 -10.45 1.62
N ALA A 337 -4.21 -11.68 2.08
CA ALA A 337 -5.31 -12.07 2.95
C ALA A 337 -4.87 -13.05 4.04
N TYR A 338 -5.40 -12.81 5.24
CA TYR A 338 -5.37 -13.72 6.38
C TYR A 338 -6.81 -13.85 6.88
N PRO A 339 -7.69 -14.58 6.15
CA PRO A 339 -9.15 -14.43 6.26
C PRO A 339 -9.73 -14.72 7.65
N THR A 340 -9.02 -15.52 8.46
CA THR A 340 -9.45 -15.93 9.81
C THR A 340 -8.83 -15.09 10.93
N GLU A 341 -7.88 -14.21 10.61
CA GLU A 341 -7.06 -13.52 11.61
C GLU A 341 -7.06 -12.00 11.38
N LEU A 342 -6.56 -11.53 10.23
CA LEU A 342 -6.34 -10.10 9.96
C LEU A 342 -7.21 -9.54 8.81
N GLY A 343 -7.97 -10.39 8.12
CA GLY A 343 -8.78 -9.95 6.97
C GLY A 343 -7.96 -9.71 5.71
N TYR A 344 -8.29 -8.66 4.94
CA TYR A 344 -7.76 -8.40 3.60
C TYR A 344 -6.99 -7.07 3.54
N GLY A 345 -5.88 -7.00 2.81
CA GLY A 345 -5.20 -5.73 2.61
C GLY A 345 -3.82 -5.90 2.00
N HIS A 346 -2.84 -5.15 2.52
CA HIS A 346 -1.45 -5.30 2.10
C HIS A 346 -0.48 -4.78 3.17
N ASP A 347 0.75 -5.28 3.16
CA ASP A 347 1.87 -4.78 3.95
C ASP A 347 2.70 -3.78 3.16
N GLY A 348 3.52 -3.02 3.88
CA GLY A 348 4.48 -2.11 3.29
C GLY A 348 5.76 -2.10 4.11
N ALA A 349 6.89 -2.30 3.43
CA ALA A 349 8.22 -2.11 3.98
C ALA A 349 9.04 -1.28 3.00
N HIS A 350 9.55 -0.13 3.43
CA HIS A 350 10.44 0.69 2.59
C HIS A 350 11.26 1.66 3.45
N MET A 351 12.60 1.60 3.35
CA MET A 351 13.51 2.51 4.07
C MET A 351 13.13 2.69 5.54
N ALA A 352 12.94 1.58 6.25
CA ALA A 352 12.53 1.50 7.66
C ALA A 352 11.13 2.07 8.02
N TYR A 353 10.29 2.37 7.04
CA TYR A 353 8.85 2.41 7.28
C TYR A 353 8.27 1.01 7.14
N LEU A 354 7.71 0.48 8.21
CA LEU A 354 6.87 -0.71 8.18
C LEU A 354 5.42 -0.31 8.39
N SER A 355 4.51 -0.93 7.65
CA SER A 355 3.08 -0.70 7.77
C SER A 355 2.28 -1.91 7.36
N THR A 356 1.07 -1.99 7.89
CA THR A 356 0.07 -2.95 7.41
C THR A 356 -1.30 -2.28 7.38
N MET A 357 -1.97 -2.38 6.24
CA MET A 357 -3.37 -1.99 6.05
C MET A 357 -4.21 -3.26 5.98
N ARG A 358 -5.29 -3.32 6.76
CA ARG A 358 -6.18 -4.48 6.85
C ARG A 358 -7.64 -4.06 6.92
N TYR A 359 -8.51 -4.72 6.17
CA TYR A 359 -9.95 -4.58 6.22
C TYR A 359 -10.57 -5.89 6.70
N GLU A 360 -11.37 -5.81 7.74
CA GLU A 360 -12.15 -6.91 8.30
C GLU A 360 -13.63 -6.79 7.89
N PRO A 361 -14.12 -7.66 6.98
CA PRO A 361 -15.49 -7.55 6.47
C PRO A 361 -16.58 -7.77 7.52
N ASN A 362 -16.33 -8.63 8.52
CA ASN A 362 -17.35 -9.01 9.52
C ASN A 362 -17.73 -7.83 10.43
N SER A 363 -16.79 -6.94 10.70
CA SER A 363 -16.95 -5.80 11.60
C SER A 363 -17.05 -4.45 10.86
N ASP A 364 -16.86 -4.43 9.54
CA ASP A 364 -16.67 -3.23 8.71
C ASP A 364 -15.59 -2.29 9.27
N ARG A 365 -14.44 -2.86 9.60
CA ARG A 365 -13.29 -2.13 10.15
C ARG A 365 -12.10 -2.14 9.21
N THR A 366 -11.49 -0.97 9.03
CA THR A 366 -10.16 -0.85 8.44
C THR A 366 -9.15 -0.43 9.49
N PHE A 367 -8.04 -1.15 9.56
CA PHE A 367 -6.90 -0.90 10.42
C PHE A 367 -5.70 -0.47 9.56
N VAL A 368 -4.99 0.54 10.03
CA VAL A 368 -3.66 0.90 9.51
C VAL A 368 -2.75 1.08 10.70
N ILE A 369 -1.77 0.19 10.84
CA ILE A 369 -0.68 0.35 11.80
C ILE A 369 0.62 0.54 11.04
N PHE A 370 1.49 1.41 11.56
CA PHE A 370 2.79 1.68 10.97
C PHE A 370 3.80 2.11 12.03
N THR A 371 5.08 2.00 11.66
CA THR A 371 6.23 2.40 12.46
C THR A 371 7.32 2.98 11.55
N ASN A 372 8.15 3.86 12.09
CA ASN A 372 9.27 4.51 11.39
C ASN A 372 10.63 3.89 11.75
N HIS A 373 10.67 2.61 12.12
CA HIS A 373 11.93 1.89 12.29
C HIS A 373 11.88 0.49 11.69
N LEU A 374 13.08 -0.02 11.44
CA LEU A 374 13.32 -1.41 11.14
C LEU A 374 14.71 -1.81 11.63
N ASN A 375 14.83 -2.94 12.31
CA ASN A 375 16.07 -3.60 12.69
C ASN A 375 16.26 -4.89 11.87
N VAL A 376 17.30 -4.89 11.06
CA VAL A 376 17.67 -6.02 10.18
C VAL A 376 19.00 -6.66 10.58
N GLU A 377 19.45 -6.50 11.83
CA GLU A 377 20.67 -7.15 12.34
C GLU A 377 20.64 -8.67 12.16
N THR A 378 19.47 -9.29 12.30
CA THR A 378 19.25 -10.70 12.01
C THR A 378 17.89 -10.91 11.34
N THR A 379 17.75 -12.03 10.62
CA THR A 379 16.45 -12.46 10.07
C THR A 379 15.39 -12.61 11.16
N GLU A 380 15.77 -13.11 12.34
CA GLU A 380 14.85 -13.26 13.47
C GLU A 380 14.37 -11.90 14.00
N THR A 381 15.28 -10.92 14.12
CA THR A 381 14.93 -9.56 14.55
C THR A 381 13.94 -8.92 13.57
N PHE A 382 14.21 -9.03 12.27
CA PHE A 382 13.31 -8.53 11.23
C PHE A 382 11.91 -9.15 11.31
N ILE A 383 11.83 -10.49 11.44
CA ILE A 383 10.56 -11.21 11.56
C ILE A 383 9.80 -10.77 12.82
N ASN A 384 10.49 -10.62 13.94
CA ASN A 384 9.87 -10.20 15.20
C ASN A 384 9.27 -8.80 15.09
N GLU A 385 9.95 -7.84 14.45
CA GLU A 385 9.41 -6.49 14.26
C GLU A 385 8.23 -6.46 13.29
N ALA A 386 8.29 -7.22 12.20
CA ALA A 386 7.16 -7.34 11.27
C ALA A 386 5.93 -7.97 11.95
N THR A 387 6.14 -9.02 12.74
CA THR A 387 5.07 -9.76 13.43
C THR A 387 4.46 -8.96 14.57
N ALA A 388 5.23 -8.11 15.24
CA ALA A 388 4.72 -7.24 16.30
C ALA A 388 3.59 -6.31 15.84
N LEU A 389 3.61 -5.84 14.59
CA LEU A 389 2.49 -5.05 14.05
C LEU A 389 1.20 -5.90 13.96
N TYR A 390 1.32 -7.19 13.63
CA TYR A 390 0.19 -8.11 13.62
C TYR A 390 -0.32 -8.41 15.02
N ASP A 391 0.57 -8.62 16.00
CA ASP A 391 0.17 -8.85 17.39
C ASP A 391 -0.65 -7.67 17.93
N ILE A 392 -0.21 -6.43 17.66
CA ILE A 392 -0.95 -5.22 18.06
C ILE A 392 -2.33 -5.18 17.38
N LEU A 393 -2.42 -5.53 16.09
CA LEU A 393 -3.70 -5.58 15.39
C LEU A 393 -4.64 -6.66 15.93
N ILE A 394 -4.16 -7.88 16.13
CA ILE A 394 -4.97 -9.00 16.66
C ILE A 394 -5.52 -8.62 18.03
N GLU A 395 -4.70 -8.05 18.89
CA GLU A 395 -5.13 -7.63 20.22
C GLU A 395 -6.10 -6.44 20.16
N THR A 396 -5.90 -5.51 19.24
CA THR A 396 -6.84 -4.41 18.96
C THR A 396 -8.20 -4.95 18.51
N MET A 397 -8.23 -5.88 17.57
CA MET A 397 -9.46 -6.52 17.08
C MET A 397 -10.20 -7.21 18.22
N ARG A 398 -9.49 -7.98 19.05
CA ARG A 398 -10.05 -8.64 20.25
C ARG A 398 -10.69 -7.64 21.22
N ILE A 399 -9.97 -6.58 21.57
CA ILE A 399 -10.49 -5.53 22.49
C ILE A 399 -11.74 -4.88 21.92
N LEU A 400 -11.74 -4.54 20.63
CA LEU A 400 -12.88 -3.88 19.99
C LEU A 400 -14.09 -4.82 19.82
N ASP A 401 -13.90 -6.13 19.78
CA ASP A 401 -14.99 -7.11 19.74
C ASP A 401 -15.61 -7.36 21.12
N GLU A 402 -14.81 -7.29 22.20
CA GLU A 402 -15.29 -7.48 23.58
C GLU A 402 -16.10 -6.30 24.12
N LYS A 403 -16.00 -5.12 23.49
CA LYS A 403 -16.64 -3.87 23.94
C LYS A 403 -17.86 -3.47 23.08
N LYS A 404 -18.27 -4.31 22.12
CA LYS A 404 -19.60 -4.25 21.46
C LYS A 404 -20.67 -4.82 22.39
#